data_AF-A0AA40I4G7-F1
#
_entry.id   AF-A0AA40I4G7-F1
#
_cell.length_a   1.000
_cell.length_b   1.000
_cell.length_c   1.000
_cell.angle_alpha   90.00
_cell.angle_beta   90.00
_cell.angle_gamma   90.00
#
_symmetry.space_group_name_H-M   'P 1'
#
loop_
_entity.id
_entity.type
_entity.pdbx_description
1 polymer ?
#
loop_
_entity_poly.entity_id
_entity_poly.type
_entity_poly.pdbx_seq_one_letter_code
_entity_poly.pdbx_strand_id
1 'polypeptide(L)'
;MAAPSGRRNRGDGASLWAALLLAAVALRPAEAVSEPTTVAFDVRPGGVVHTFSQNVGPGDKYTCVFTYASQGGTNEKWQMSLGTSEDQQHFTCTIWRPQGKSYLYFTQFKAEVRGAEIEYGMAYSKAAFEKESDVPLKNEEFEVTKTAVSHRPGAFKAELSKLVIVAKVSRKINRKISSGEDLKRKRKENLFEEVMMGNFPTLAKEADIQCQEVLSLKEAHTKTHNN
;
A
#
# COMPACT_ATOMS: atom_id res chain seq x y z
N MET A 1 38.83 84.62 -14.82
CA MET A 1 39.47 83.36 -15.27
C MET A 1 38.78 82.21 -14.55
N ALA A 2 38.10 81.32 -15.27
CA ALA A 2 37.76 79.97 -14.82
C ALA A 2 37.27 79.16 -16.04
N ALA A 3 37.97 78.07 -16.34
CA ALA A 3 37.57 76.98 -17.25
C ALA A 3 37.48 75.69 -16.39
N PRO A 4 37.14 74.51 -16.94
CA PRO A 4 35.76 74.06 -17.12
C PRO A 4 35.46 72.67 -16.49
N SER A 5 34.19 72.29 -16.53
CA SER A 5 33.61 70.93 -16.68
C SER A 5 34.34 69.70 -16.12
N GLY A 6 33.67 68.98 -15.20
CA GLY A 6 33.98 67.60 -14.79
C GLY A 6 32.71 66.75 -14.71
N ARG A 7 32.74 65.62 -15.42
CA ARG A 7 31.63 64.78 -15.90
C ARG A 7 31.18 63.76 -14.84
N ARG A 8 29.88 63.40 -14.87
CA ARG A 8 29.26 62.24 -14.18
C ARG A 8 30.10 60.97 -14.39
N ASN A 9 30.19 60.11 -13.37
CA ASN A 9 30.19 58.67 -13.64
C ASN A 9 29.39 57.86 -12.62
N ARG A 10 28.62 56.94 -13.21
CA ARG A 10 27.55 56.09 -12.67
C ARG A 10 28.20 54.78 -12.24
N GLY A 11 28.10 54.42 -10.97
CA GLY A 11 28.70 53.22 -10.40
C GLY A 11 27.66 52.33 -9.72
N ASP A 12 26.62 51.92 -10.46
CA ASP A 12 25.64 50.93 -10.01
C ASP A 12 25.61 49.78 -11.02
N GLY A 13 26.48 48.79 -10.81
CA GLY A 13 26.57 47.60 -11.66
C GLY A 13 27.12 46.37 -10.96
N ALA A 14 27.83 46.53 -9.83
CA ALA A 14 28.41 45.42 -9.08
C ALA A 14 27.44 44.80 -8.05
N SER A 15 26.36 45.50 -7.67
CA SER A 15 25.46 45.07 -6.58
C SER A 15 24.46 43.99 -7.00
N LEU A 16 24.03 43.99 -8.27
CA LEU A 16 22.95 43.11 -8.72
C LEU A 16 23.37 41.65 -8.96
N TRP A 17 24.66 41.40 -9.22
CA TRP A 17 25.18 40.04 -9.43
C TRP A 17 25.46 39.29 -8.12
N ALA A 18 25.87 40.01 -7.07
CA ALA A 18 26.10 39.42 -5.75
C ALA A 18 24.78 38.95 -5.10
N ALA A 19 23.69 39.70 -5.30
CA ALA A 19 22.37 39.30 -4.82
C ALA A 19 21.83 38.04 -5.53
N LEU A 20 22.14 37.87 -6.82
CA LEU A 20 21.65 36.72 -7.60
C LEU A 20 22.34 35.40 -7.23
N LEU A 21 23.62 35.45 -6.85
CA LEU A 21 24.37 34.27 -6.41
C LEU A 21 24.02 33.84 -4.97
N LEU A 22 23.62 34.78 -4.11
CA LEU A 22 23.15 34.48 -2.75
C LEU A 22 21.72 33.90 -2.72
N ALA A 23 20.88 34.22 -3.71
CA ALA A 23 19.53 33.65 -3.83
C ALA A 23 19.51 32.18 -4.31
N ALA A 24 20.55 31.72 -5.02
CA ALA A 24 20.61 30.37 -5.56
C ALA A 24 20.95 29.28 -4.51
N VAL A 25 21.48 29.65 -3.34
CA VAL A 25 21.88 28.70 -2.28
C VAL A 25 20.68 28.27 -1.40
N ALA A 26 19.55 28.95 -1.47
CA ALA A 26 18.41 28.70 -0.58
C ALA A 26 17.42 27.63 -1.10
N LEU A 27 17.52 27.20 -2.37
CA LEU A 27 16.68 26.14 -2.91
C LEU A 27 17.34 24.76 -2.71
N ARG A 28 17.32 24.29 -1.47
CA ARG A 28 17.50 22.85 -1.23
C ARG A 28 16.18 22.14 -1.53
N PRO A 29 16.13 21.18 -2.47
CA PRO A 29 14.97 20.32 -2.58
C PRO A 29 14.81 19.59 -1.24
N ALA A 30 13.64 19.75 -0.61
CA ALA A 30 13.25 18.89 0.49
C ALA A 30 13.02 17.50 -0.10
N GLU A 31 13.99 16.60 0.06
CA GLU A 31 13.79 15.18 -0.18
C GLU A 31 12.64 14.72 0.73
N ALA A 32 11.51 14.38 0.12
CA ALA A 32 10.37 13.83 0.83
C ALA A 32 10.74 12.40 1.24
N VAL A 33 11.40 12.27 2.39
CA VAL A 33 11.61 10.97 3.04
C VAL A 33 10.25 10.43 3.42
N SER A 34 9.76 9.42 2.70
CA SER A 34 8.53 8.72 3.07
C SER A 34 8.80 7.88 4.31
N GLU A 35 8.42 8.38 5.48
CA GLU A 35 8.49 7.60 6.72
C GLU A 35 7.66 6.31 6.62
N PRO A 36 8.15 5.18 7.16
CA PRO A 36 7.44 3.92 7.10
C PRO A 36 6.14 4.00 7.93
N THR A 37 5.02 3.64 7.30
CA THR A 37 3.71 3.62 7.94
C THR A 37 3.56 2.35 8.77
N THR A 38 3.49 2.49 10.09
CA THR A 38 3.35 1.36 11.02
C THR A 38 1.97 1.35 11.67
N VAL A 39 1.29 0.22 11.60
CA VAL A 39 -0.05 0.02 12.17
C VAL A 39 -0.05 -1.19 13.10
N ALA A 40 -0.82 -1.11 14.19
CA ALA A 40 -1.02 -2.22 15.11
C ALA A 40 -2.31 -2.98 14.78
N PHE A 41 -2.32 -4.29 14.96
CA PHE A 41 -3.49 -5.15 14.79
C PHE A 41 -3.45 -6.33 15.74
N ASP A 42 -4.62 -6.92 16.04
CA ASP A 42 -4.72 -8.09 16.90
C ASP A 42 -4.72 -9.39 16.08
N VAL A 43 -3.82 -10.29 16.43
CA VAL A 43 -3.84 -11.68 15.96
C VAL A 43 -4.75 -12.48 16.89
N ARG A 44 -5.86 -12.98 16.33
CA ARG A 44 -6.90 -13.69 17.09
C ARG A 44 -6.78 -15.21 16.88
N PRO A 45 -6.70 -16.01 17.95
CA PRO A 45 -6.77 -17.46 17.84
C PRO A 45 -8.21 -17.94 17.62
N GLY A 46 -8.36 -19.25 17.39
CA GLY A 46 -9.65 -19.94 17.30
C GLY A 46 -9.79 -20.85 16.07
N GLY A 47 -8.71 -21.04 15.31
CA GLY A 47 -8.70 -21.87 14.09
C GLY A 47 -9.41 -21.25 12.89
N VAL A 48 -9.96 -20.04 13.04
CA VAL A 48 -10.61 -19.30 11.95
C VAL A 48 -9.56 -18.53 11.17
N VAL A 49 -9.72 -18.49 9.84
CA VAL A 49 -8.85 -17.72 8.97
C VAL A 49 -9.17 -16.23 9.10
N HIS A 50 -8.15 -15.43 9.35
CA HIS A 50 -8.24 -13.97 9.40
C HIS A 50 -7.29 -13.33 8.39
N THR A 51 -7.68 -12.16 7.91
CA THR A 51 -6.91 -11.36 6.98
C THR A 51 -6.80 -9.93 7.49
N PHE A 52 -5.59 -9.38 7.47
CA PHE A 52 -5.30 -7.98 7.74
C PHE A 52 -4.53 -7.40 6.55
N SER A 53 -4.85 -6.18 6.13
CA SER A 53 -4.21 -5.55 4.97
C SER A 53 -3.89 -4.10 5.24
N GLN A 54 -2.74 -3.65 4.74
CA GLN A 54 -2.33 -2.25 4.79
C GLN A 54 -1.85 -1.80 3.41
N ASN A 55 -2.13 -0.55 3.08
CA ASN A 55 -1.69 0.11 1.85
C ASN A 55 -0.65 1.20 2.13
N VAL A 56 0.21 1.48 1.16
CA VAL A 56 1.16 2.60 1.18
C VAL A 56 1.41 3.15 -0.22
N GLY A 57 1.84 4.41 -0.29
CA GLY A 57 2.15 5.12 -1.53
C GLY A 57 0.93 5.85 -2.12
N PRO A 58 1.15 6.72 -3.11
CA PRO A 58 0.08 7.49 -3.74
C PRO A 58 -0.92 6.55 -4.42
N GLY A 59 -2.21 6.75 -4.11
CA GLY A 59 -3.31 5.98 -4.70
C GLY A 59 -3.36 4.50 -4.28
N ASP A 60 -2.88 4.14 -3.08
CA ASP A 60 -2.86 2.76 -2.58
C ASP A 60 -2.11 1.79 -3.52
N LYS A 61 -1.04 2.30 -4.15
CA LYS A 61 -0.28 1.57 -5.17
C LYS A 61 0.29 0.25 -4.68
N TYR A 62 0.70 0.18 -3.42
CA TYR A 62 1.27 -1.01 -2.82
C TYR A 62 0.40 -1.48 -1.66
N THR A 63 0.13 -2.79 -1.63
CA THR A 63 -0.66 -3.41 -0.57
C THR A 63 0.10 -4.61 -0.03
N CYS A 64 0.16 -4.74 1.29
CA CYS A 64 0.55 -5.97 1.97
C CYS A 64 -0.67 -6.59 2.64
N VAL A 65 -0.90 -7.87 2.40
CA VAL A 65 -2.01 -8.63 2.96
C VAL A 65 -1.45 -9.80 3.76
N PHE A 66 -1.76 -9.85 5.05
CA PHE A 66 -1.41 -10.95 5.93
C PHE A 66 -2.63 -11.78 6.25
N THR A 67 -2.61 -13.05 5.83
CA THR A 67 -3.65 -14.03 6.10
C THR A 67 -3.09 -15.13 7.00
N TYR A 68 -3.80 -15.47 8.06
CA TYR A 68 -3.34 -16.46 9.03
C TYR A 68 -4.52 -17.23 9.63
N ALA A 69 -4.21 -18.39 10.22
CA ALA A 69 -5.07 -19.02 11.22
C ALA A 69 -4.19 -19.56 12.35
N SER A 70 -4.67 -19.44 13.58
CA SER A 70 -3.92 -19.84 14.76
C SER A 70 -4.82 -20.38 15.87
N GLN A 71 -4.20 -21.12 16.79
CA GLN A 71 -4.79 -21.61 18.03
C GLN A 71 -4.06 -20.95 19.21
N GLY A 72 -4.76 -20.78 20.33
CA GLY A 72 -4.21 -20.12 21.52
C GLY A 72 -5.31 -19.66 22.48
N GLY A 73 -4.90 -19.19 23.67
CA GLY A 73 -5.84 -18.77 24.72
C GLY A 73 -6.19 -17.28 24.71
N THR A 74 -5.37 -16.43 24.08
CA THR A 74 -5.53 -14.97 24.11
C THR A 74 -5.16 -14.34 22.78
N ASN A 75 -5.73 -13.16 22.49
CA ASN A 75 -5.27 -12.35 21.36
C ASN A 75 -3.86 -11.82 21.61
N GLU A 76 -3.09 -11.64 20.54
CA GLU A 76 -1.78 -11.00 20.61
C GLU A 76 -1.74 -9.71 19.78
N LYS A 77 -1.13 -8.66 20.32
CA LYS A 77 -0.88 -7.42 19.58
C LYS A 77 0.33 -7.56 18.68
N TRP A 78 0.12 -7.31 17.39
CA TRP A 78 1.13 -7.35 16.34
C TRP A 78 1.21 -6.00 15.63
N GLN A 79 2.30 -5.80 14.90
CA GLN A 79 2.53 -4.61 14.09
C GLN A 79 2.82 -4.99 12.65
N MET A 80 2.36 -4.16 11.72
CA MET A 80 2.70 -4.21 10.31
C MET A 80 3.25 -2.84 9.92
N SER A 81 4.44 -2.82 9.31
CA SER A 81 5.07 -1.60 8.83
C SER A 81 5.35 -1.72 7.34
N LEU A 82 4.91 -0.70 6.62
CA LEU A 82 5.11 -0.55 5.19
C LEU A 82 6.04 0.62 4.90
N GLY A 83 7.12 0.35 4.20
CA GLY A 83 8.07 1.36 3.75
C GLY A 83 8.22 1.33 2.23
N THR A 84 8.44 2.49 1.63
CA THR A 84 8.91 2.62 0.26
C THR A 84 10.30 3.23 0.28
N SER A 85 11.17 2.73 -0.59
CA SER A 85 12.48 3.34 -0.82
C SER A 85 12.30 4.74 -1.42
N GLU A 86 13.31 5.61 -1.24
CA GLU A 86 13.32 6.98 -1.75
C GLU A 86 13.17 7.04 -3.28
N ASP A 87 13.80 6.11 -3.97
CA ASP A 87 13.68 5.92 -5.42
C ASP A 87 12.36 5.27 -5.86
N GLN A 88 11.50 4.92 -4.89
CA GLN A 88 10.23 4.19 -5.06
C GLN A 88 10.38 2.91 -5.90
N GLN A 89 11.58 2.30 -5.93
CA GLN A 89 11.80 1.04 -6.64
C GLN A 89 11.64 -0.18 -5.74
N HIS A 90 11.77 0.01 -4.43
CA HIS A 90 11.60 -1.05 -3.44
C HIS A 90 10.46 -0.72 -2.48
N PHE A 91 9.70 -1.76 -2.17
CA PHE A 91 8.62 -1.77 -1.20
C PHE A 91 8.95 -2.82 -0.14
N THR A 92 8.88 -2.44 1.13
CA THR A 92 9.17 -3.31 2.26
C THR A 92 7.91 -3.48 3.09
N CYS A 93 7.54 -4.72 3.37
CA CYS A 93 6.49 -5.07 4.32
C CYS A 93 7.10 -5.91 5.45
N THR A 94 7.01 -5.40 6.67
CA THR A 94 7.47 -6.10 7.87
C THR A 94 6.27 -6.32 8.79
N ILE A 95 6.06 -7.56 9.23
CA ILE A 95 4.99 -7.94 10.16
C ILE A 95 5.64 -8.61 11.36
N TRP A 96 5.42 -8.13 12.58
CA TRP A 96 6.11 -8.71 13.74
C TRP A 96 5.32 -8.55 15.03
N ARG A 97 5.68 -9.38 16.01
CA ARG A 97 5.26 -9.22 17.39
C ARG A 97 6.26 -8.31 18.13
N PRO A 98 5.83 -7.17 18.69
CA PRO A 98 6.72 -6.26 19.42
C PRO A 98 7.42 -6.88 20.63
N GLN A 99 6.85 -7.91 21.24
CA GLN A 99 7.41 -8.64 22.39
C GLN A 99 8.40 -9.75 21.99
N GLY A 100 8.82 -9.82 20.72
CA GLY A 100 9.84 -10.77 20.26
C GLY A 100 9.33 -12.17 19.95
N LYS A 101 8.59 -12.82 20.85
CA LYS A 101 8.13 -14.21 20.67
C LYS A 101 6.61 -14.30 20.70
N SER A 102 5.97 -14.93 19.71
CA SER A 102 4.55 -15.30 19.76
C SER A 102 4.32 -16.59 20.56
N TYR A 103 3.21 -16.65 21.30
CA TYR A 103 2.73 -17.84 22.01
C TYR A 103 1.55 -18.51 21.29
N LEU A 104 1.12 -17.97 20.16
CA LEU A 104 0.09 -18.56 19.32
C LEU A 104 0.68 -19.72 18.52
N TYR A 105 -0.13 -20.77 18.36
CA TYR A 105 0.17 -21.90 17.49
C TYR A 105 -0.41 -21.62 16.11
N PHE A 106 0.43 -21.24 15.15
CA PHE A 106 -0.03 -20.93 13.79
C PHE A 106 -0.23 -22.21 12.97
N THR A 107 -1.46 -22.49 12.56
CA THR A 107 -1.73 -23.62 11.66
C THR A 107 -1.41 -23.28 10.22
N GLN A 108 -1.57 -22.01 9.84
CA GLN A 108 -1.22 -21.50 8.51
C GLN A 108 -0.91 -20.00 8.56
N PHE A 109 0.00 -19.57 7.70
CA PHE A 109 0.20 -18.16 7.37
C PHE A 109 0.51 -17.98 5.88
N LYS A 110 0.15 -16.79 5.38
CA LYS A 110 0.47 -16.31 4.04
C LYS A 110 0.51 -14.78 4.06
N ALA A 111 1.62 -14.20 3.63
CA ALA A 111 1.77 -12.76 3.42
C ALA A 111 1.91 -12.47 1.93
N GLU A 112 1.01 -11.69 1.37
CA GLU A 112 0.95 -11.35 -0.06
C GLU A 112 1.22 -9.88 -0.29
N VAL A 113 1.95 -9.58 -1.36
CA VAL A 113 2.21 -8.21 -1.81
C VAL A 113 1.55 -7.96 -3.16
N ARG A 114 1.00 -6.75 -3.33
CA ARG A 114 0.43 -6.26 -4.59
C ARG A 114 1.16 -5.01 -5.04
N GLY A 115 1.26 -4.82 -6.36
CA GLY A 115 1.96 -3.67 -6.95
C GLY A 115 3.49 -3.84 -7.08
N ALA A 116 4.04 -4.94 -6.55
CA ALA A 116 5.47 -5.26 -6.58
C ALA A 116 5.68 -6.78 -6.68
N GLU A 117 6.90 -7.20 -7.05
CA GLU A 117 7.34 -8.59 -7.09
C GLU A 117 8.37 -8.83 -5.99
N ILE A 118 8.21 -9.89 -5.20
CA ILE A 118 9.08 -10.23 -4.08
C ILE A 118 10.48 -10.58 -4.60
N GLU A 119 11.50 -9.86 -4.12
CA GLU A 119 12.90 -10.20 -4.34
C GLU A 119 13.47 -10.95 -3.14
N TYR A 120 13.01 -10.64 -1.93
CA TYR A 120 13.44 -11.26 -0.70
C TYR A 120 12.27 -11.44 0.26
N GLY A 121 12.16 -12.63 0.85
CA GLY A 121 11.15 -12.96 1.85
C GLY A 121 11.78 -13.84 2.93
N MET A 122 11.60 -13.46 4.19
CA MET A 122 12.13 -14.20 5.34
C MET A 122 11.10 -14.25 6.47
N ALA A 123 11.08 -15.38 7.17
CA ALA A 123 10.23 -15.62 8.32
C ALA A 123 11.07 -16.04 9.53
N TYR A 124 10.61 -15.69 10.73
CA TYR A 124 11.33 -15.91 11.98
C TYR A 124 10.40 -16.52 13.03
N SER A 125 10.84 -17.59 13.71
CA SER A 125 10.12 -18.16 14.86
C SER A 125 10.19 -17.24 16.08
N LYS A 126 11.28 -16.48 16.20
CA LYS A 126 11.52 -15.51 17.25
C LYS A 126 12.10 -14.23 16.65
N ALA A 127 11.50 -13.10 16.97
CA ALA A 127 12.01 -11.78 16.63
C ALA A 127 12.96 -11.27 17.71
N ALA A 128 13.95 -10.49 17.31
CA ALA A 128 14.89 -9.85 18.21
C ALA A 128 14.15 -8.94 19.20
N PHE A 129 14.41 -9.12 20.49
CA PHE A 129 13.85 -8.31 21.56
C PHE A 129 14.85 -8.23 22.71
N GLU A 130 15.12 -7.01 23.18
CA GLU A 130 16.15 -6.71 24.19
C GLU A 130 17.54 -7.29 23.85
N LYS A 131 17.93 -8.40 24.49
CA LYS A 131 19.23 -9.07 24.31
C LYS A 131 19.17 -10.30 23.41
N GLU A 132 17.97 -10.65 22.95
CA GLU A 132 17.74 -11.85 22.15
C GLU A 132 17.81 -11.53 20.67
N SER A 133 18.38 -12.44 19.88
CA SER A 133 18.50 -12.30 18.42
C SER A 133 17.30 -12.88 17.69
N ASP A 134 17.13 -12.44 16.44
CA ASP A 134 16.22 -13.07 15.49
C ASP A 134 16.60 -14.56 15.31
N VAL A 135 15.61 -15.46 15.32
CA VAL A 135 15.79 -16.88 14.98
C VAL A 135 15.01 -17.14 13.69
N PRO A 136 15.70 -17.31 12.54
CA PRO A 136 15.04 -17.54 11.26
C PRO A 136 14.37 -18.91 11.23
N LEU A 137 13.22 -19.01 10.55
CA LEU A 137 12.65 -20.30 10.18
C LEU A 137 13.56 -20.99 9.18
N LYS A 138 13.52 -22.32 9.16
CA LYS A 138 14.24 -23.05 8.13
C LYS A 138 13.57 -22.87 6.77
N ASN A 139 14.36 -22.93 5.70
CA ASN A 139 13.86 -22.83 4.32
C ASN A 139 12.83 -23.92 3.95
N GLU A 140 12.80 -25.04 4.69
CA GLU A 140 11.82 -26.13 4.51
C GLU A 140 10.46 -25.83 5.16
N GLU A 141 10.37 -24.83 6.04
CA GLU A 141 9.15 -24.49 6.77
C GLU A 141 8.25 -23.48 6.03
N PHE A 142 8.80 -22.79 5.05
CA PHE A 142 8.07 -21.79 4.27
C PHE A 142 8.50 -21.79 2.80
N GLU A 143 7.72 -21.12 1.97
CA GLU A 143 8.01 -20.90 0.57
C GLU A 143 7.88 -19.43 0.22
N VAL A 144 8.69 -18.99 -0.74
CA VAL A 144 8.65 -17.64 -1.27
C VAL A 144 8.33 -17.74 -2.75
N THR A 145 7.22 -17.13 -3.13
CA THR A 145 6.78 -16.97 -4.52
C THR A 145 6.97 -15.53 -4.96
N LYS A 146 6.66 -15.22 -6.23
CA LYS A 146 6.80 -13.85 -6.77
C LYS A 146 5.96 -12.80 -6.05
N THR A 147 4.89 -13.21 -5.36
CA THR A 147 3.93 -12.28 -4.73
C THR A 147 3.54 -12.68 -3.33
N ALA A 148 3.99 -13.83 -2.82
CA ALA A 148 3.61 -14.30 -1.50
C ALA A 148 4.71 -15.08 -0.78
N VAL A 149 4.75 -14.93 0.55
CA VAL A 149 5.49 -15.79 1.48
C VAL A 149 4.48 -16.60 2.28
N SER A 150 4.51 -17.93 2.15
CA SER A 150 3.55 -18.85 2.80
C SER A 150 4.26 -19.94 3.59
N HIS A 151 3.59 -20.46 4.62
CA HIS A 151 4.04 -21.68 5.30
C HIS A 151 4.02 -22.88 4.33
N ARG A 152 4.89 -23.87 4.59
CA ARG A 152 4.82 -25.19 3.95
C ARG A 152 4.03 -26.16 4.84
N PRO A 153 2.91 -26.71 4.36
CA PRO A 153 2.13 -27.69 5.11
C PRO A 153 2.98 -28.90 5.52
N GLY A 154 2.87 -29.32 6.78
CA GLY A 154 3.57 -30.48 7.32
C GLY A 154 5.04 -30.25 7.74
N ALA A 155 5.67 -29.15 7.31
CA ALA A 155 7.04 -28.81 7.71
C ALA A 155 7.10 -27.65 8.71
N PHE A 156 6.20 -26.67 8.58
CA PHE A 156 6.13 -25.51 9.46
C PHE A 156 5.82 -25.90 10.91
N LYS A 157 6.66 -25.46 11.85
CA LYS A 157 6.55 -25.83 13.28
C LYS A 157 5.54 -25.00 14.08
N ALA A 158 4.65 -24.27 13.41
CA ALA A 158 3.63 -23.43 14.01
C ALA A 158 4.13 -22.21 14.81
N GLU A 159 5.43 -21.92 14.77
CA GLU A 159 6.04 -20.77 15.44
C GLU A 159 6.30 -19.63 14.44
N LEU A 160 5.64 -18.50 14.63
CA LEU A 160 5.87 -17.30 13.83
C LEU A 160 5.89 -16.06 14.73
N SER A 161 6.92 -15.23 14.58
CA SER A 161 7.03 -13.97 15.33
C SER A 161 7.38 -12.76 14.46
N LYS A 162 7.95 -12.97 13.27
CA LYS A 162 8.28 -11.89 12.33
C LYS A 162 8.33 -12.40 10.88
N LEU A 163 7.86 -11.56 9.97
CA LEU A 163 7.98 -11.68 8.52
C LEU A 163 8.61 -10.41 7.97
N VAL A 164 9.56 -10.55 7.06
CA VAL A 164 10.18 -9.44 6.33
C VAL A 164 10.08 -9.75 4.85
N ILE A 165 9.45 -8.85 4.10
CA ILE A 165 9.30 -8.95 2.65
C ILE A 165 9.87 -7.68 2.03
N VAL A 166 10.81 -7.85 1.11
CA VAL A 166 11.31 -6.79 0.24
C VAL A 166 10.91 -7.15 -1.18
N ALA A 167 10.14 -6.27 -1.79
CA ALA A 167 9.62 -6.44 -3.13
C ALA A 167 10.08 -5.29 -4.03
N LYS A 168 10.40 -5.59 -5.27
CA LYS A 168 10.74 -4.62 -6.29
C LYS A 168 9.52 -4.22 -7.09
N VAL A 169 9.41 -2.94 -7.36
CA VAL A 169 8.30 -2.36 -8.10
C VAL A 169 8.38 -2.78 -9.56
N SER A 170 7.38 -3.56 -9.99
CA SER A 170 7.33 -4.07 -11.36
C SER A 170 6.83 -2.97 -12.31
N ARG A 171 7.72 -2.48 -13.19
CA ARG A 171 7.37 -1.44 -14.19
C ARG A 171 6.23 -1.87 -15.13
N LYS A 172 6.07 -3.18 -15.37
CA LYS A 172 4.97 -3.73 -16.18
C LYS A 172 3.61 -3.55 -15.51
N ILE A 173 3.55 -3.67 -14.18
CA ILE A 173 2.34 -3.45 -13.38
C ILE A 173 2.02 -1.96 -13.36
N ASN A 174 3.02 -1.09 -13.19
CA ASN A 174 2.83 0.36 -13.12
C ASN A 174 2.25 0.95 -14.43
N ARG A 175 2.65 0.43 -15.60
CA ARG A 175 2.06 0.84 -16.90
C ARG A 175 0.58 0.47 -17.03
N LYS A 176 0.17 -0.68 -16.50
CA LYS A 176 -1.26 -1.08 -16.49
C LYS A 176 -2.08 -0.24 -15.51
N ILE A 177 -1.53 0.08 -14.34
CA ILE A 177 -2.19 0.94 -13.35
C ILE A 177 -2.34 2.35 -13.91
N SER A 178 -1.28 2.97 -14.43
CA SER A 178 -1.34 4.28 -15.07
C SER A 178 -2.33 4.31 -16.25
N SER A 179 -2.30 3.31 -17.13
CA SER A 179 -3.28 3.23 -18.23
C SER A 179 -4.73 3.07 -17.75
N GLY A 180 -4.96 2.37 -16.63
CA GLY A 180 -6.29 2.19 -16.04
C GLY A 180 -6.79 3.41 -15.26
N GLU A 181 -5.89 4.12 -14.58
CA GLU A 181 -6.18 5.40 -13.90
C GLU A 181 -6.44 6.52 -14.91
N ASP A 182 -5.68 6.59 -16.01
CA ASP A 182 -5.94 7.52 -17.11
C ASP A 182 -7.30 7.24 -17.76
N LEU A 183 -7.68 5.98 -17.94
CA LEU A 183 -9.01 5.62 -18.44
C LEU A 183 -10.13 6.02 -17.47
N LYS A 184 -9.92 5.83 -16.16
CA LYS A 184 -10.89 6.25 -15.13
C LYS A 184 -10.99 7.77 -15.02
N ARG A 185 -9.88 8.50 -15.16
CA ARG A 185 -9.84 9.96 -15.17
C ARG A 185 -10.57 10.50 -16.40
N LYS A 186 -10.30 9.95 -17.58
CA LYS A 186 -10.99 10.31 -18.82
C LYS A 186 -12.49 9.98 -18.78
N ARG A 187 -12.87 8.88 -18.12
CA ARG A 187 -14.28 8.54 -17.88
C ARG A 187 -14.96 9.49 -16.90
N LYS A 188 -14.25 9.95 -15.85
CA LYS A 188 -14.76 10.98 -14.92
C LYS A 188 -14.87 12.36 -15.57
N GLU A 189 -13.91 12.74 -16.42
CA GLU A 189 -13.94 13.98 -17.20
C GLU A 189 -15.10 13.96 -18.21
N ASN A 190 -15.29 12.87 -18.96
CA ASN A 190 -16.44 12.71 -19.85
C ASN A 190 -17.78 12.75 -19.09
N LEU A 191 -17.86 12.12 -17.90
CA LEU A 191 -19.09 12.13 -17.09
C LEU A 191 -19.36 13.54 -16.52
N PHE A 192 -18.32 14.31 -16.24
CA PHE A 192 -18.46 15.70 -15.81
C PHE A 192 -18.87 16.61 -16.98
N GLU A 193 -18.34 16.38 -18.19
CA GLU A 193 -18.79 17.05 -19.42
C GLU A 193 -20.25 16.72 -19.75
N GLU A 194 -20.67 15.44 -19.66
CA GLU A 194 -22.06 15.03 -19.88
C GLU A 194 -23.04 15.72 -18.90
N VAL A 195 -22.64 15.90 -17.64
CA VAL A 195 -23.47 16.58 -16.64
C VAL A 195 -23.50 18.10 -16.83
N MET A 196 -22.39 18.71 -17.30
CA MET A 196 -22.28 20.16 -17.46
C MET A 196 -22.81 20.67 -18.82
N MET A 197 -22.99 19.79 -19.82
CA MET A 197 -23.53 20.15 -21.14
C MET A 197 -25.03 19.93 -21.31
N GLY A 198 -25.78 19.58 -20.25
CA GLY A 198 -27.24 19.71 -20.24
C GLY A 198 -27.99 18.98 -21.37
N ASN A 199 -27.44 17.89 -21.91
CA ASN A 199 -28.17 17.02 -22.81
C ASN A 199 -28.82 15.91 -21.99
N PHE A 200 -30.05 16.18 -21.53
CA PHE A 200 -31.03 15.14 -21.28
C PHE A 200 -31.63 14.75 -22.64
N PRO A 201 -31.34 13.57 -23.22
CA PRO A 201 -32.35 12.89 -23.99
C PRO A 201 -33.44 12.49 -22.99
N THR A 202 -34.60 13.09 -23.23
CA THR A 202 -35.92 12.67 -22.79
C THR A 202 -36.10 11.15 -22.75
N LEU A 203 -36.88 10.72 -21.75
CA LEU A 203 -37.53 9.41 -21.62
C LEU A 203 -36.58 8.26 -21.24
N ALA A 204 -36.38 7.93 -19.96
CA ALA A 204 -37.44 7.43 -19.09
C ALA A 204 -38.43 6.53 -19.84
N LYS A 205 -37.95 5.42 -20.43
CA LYS A 205 -38.79 4.30 -20.87
C LYS A 205 -38.14 2.90 -20.84
N GLU A 206 -36.94 2.76 -20.27
CA GLU A 206 -36.25 1.46 -20.18
C GLU A 206 -35.88 1.07 -18.73
N ALA A 207 -36.39 1.81 -17.74
CA ALA A 207 -36.32 1.43 -16.33
C ALA A 207 -37.62 0.76 -15.80
N ASP A 208 -38.67 0.66 -16.63
CA ASP A 208 -39.93 -0.03 -16.28
C ASP A 208 -39.96 -1.51 -16.67
N ILE A 209 -39.05 -1.98 -17.53
CA ILE A 209 -39.06 -3.38 -18.00
C ILE A 209 -38.34 -4.33 -17.04
N GLN A 210 -37.39 -3.86 -16.22
CA GLN A 210 -36.69 -4.73 -15.25
C GLN A 210 -37.29 -4.74 -13.83
N CYS A 211 -38.23 -3.84 -13.52
CA CYS A 211 -38.91 -3.86 -12.21
C CYS A 211 -40.16 -4.75 -12.16
N GLN A 212 -40.73 -5.16 -13.31
CA GLN A 212 -41.87 -6.09 -13.33
C GLN A 212 -41.47 -7.57 -13.27
N GLU A 213 -40.25 -7.96 -13.65
CA GLU A 213 -39.81 -9.36 -13.63
C GLU A 213 -39.40 -9.85 -12.23
N VAL A 214 -39.00 -8.94 -11.33
CA VAL A 214 -38.57 -9.29 -9.96
C VAL A 214 -39.76 -9.46 -9.00
N LEU A 215 -40.93 -8.89 -9.31
CA LEU A 215 -42.15 -9.04 -8.50
C LEU A 215 -42.91 -10.35 -8.79
N SER A 216 -42.77 -10.94 -9.98
CA SER A 216 -43.38 -12.26 -10.28
C SER A 216 -42.60 -13.46 -9.73
N LEU A 217 -41.29 -13.31 -9.46
CA LEU A 217 -40.47 -14.40 -8.90
C LEU A 217 -40.57 -14.52 -7.37
N LYS A 218 -41.05 -13.48 -6.68
CA LYS A 218 -41.24 -13.52 -5.21
C LYS A 218 -42.53 -14.21 -4.77
N GLU A 219 -43.53 -14.40 -5.65
CA GLU A 219 -44.75 -15.16 -5.32
C GLU A 219 -44.65 -16.67 -5.61
N ALA A 220 -43.62 -17.11 -6.35
CA ALA A 220 -43.43 -18.54 -6.67
C ALA A 220 -42.65 -19.33 -5.61
N HIS A 221 -41.92 -18.68 -4.70
CA HIS A 221 -41.06 -19.36 -3.73
C HIS A 221 -41.67 -19.54 -2.33
N THR A 222 -42.90 -19.06 -2.11
CA THR A 222 -43.66 -19.22 -0.85
C THR A 222 -44.72 -20.33 -0.92
N LYS A 223 -44.66 -21.21 -1.93
CA LYS A 223 -45.55 -22.38 -2.08
C LYS A 223 -44.85 -23.75 -2.07
N THR A 224 -43.56 -23.81 -1.74
CA THR A 224 -42.80 -25.07 -1.59
C THR A 224 -42.27 -25.27 -0.17
N HIS A 225 -43.08 -24.92 0.83
CA HIS A 225 -42.94 -25.38 2.20
C HIS A 225 -44.35 -25.54 2.80
N ASN A 226 -45.10 -26.48 2.26
CA ASN A 226 -46.23 -27.15 2.90
C ASN A 226 -46.62 -28.35 2.03
N ASN A 227 -45.82 -29.41 2.17
CA ASN A 227 -46.30 -30.79 2.15
C ASN A 227 -45.27 -31.66 2.88
#